data_AF-A0A0L0NVQ8-F1
#
_entry.id   AF-A0A0L0NVQ8-F1
#
_cell.length_a   1.000
_cell.length_b   1.000
_cell.length_c   1.000
_cell.angle_alpha   90.00
_cell.angle_beta   90.00
_cell.angle_gamma   90.00
#
_symmetry.space_group_name_H-M   'P 1'
#
loop_
_entity.id
_entity.type
_entity.pdbx_description
1 polymer ?
#
loop_
_entity_poly.entity_id
_entity_poly.type
_entity_poly.pdbx_seq_one_letter_code
_entity_poly.pdbx_strand_id
1 'polypeptide(L)'
;MEYLQRCFHKATDWNEDNKFNNITATSQALLDFPIPNGARLEVLSRATEHLALSLTLLNYQSINGSLAYMYTSVPLKNSTGTKDVSLQDAIAGFRIIEPYHQITKQSRKPRNDKASLVYGRMYFPGSALEAMIIKKISKQTQLLIKCINNPHLKRNGTMIVYLQKNAPRFSQEYIYSTNEALFGFRCLYNFGNDRPATPPLIPKFDNSVVSVGAEFWYAAMSMSPGLSTALRYSTRSTSTGKPLTMTISCNPILGHISSTYNVKTSVASTVCSKYDFNWYSYASNLSIGFELYNFSKPSTIKSNHLRRSDPSIHHENLAPLIHEHQLENSTRDPHHNKIDHTRILNPIPGQHSRSADLYSPLRLRTEQDIKNQTVMTAFQSLVSESNFSSVLKASVSLSDRMLKLLWVGRYKEFLVSSGVKIGVDPVKNVPELGKFGVSFSYAS
;
A
#
# COMPACT_ATOMS: atom_id res chain seq x y z
N MET A 1 -6.68 -14.76 8.40
CA MET A 1 -7.31 -14.83 7.06
C MET A 1 -6.63 -13.95 6.02
N GLU A 2 -6.65 -12.62 6.17
CA GLU A 2 -6.20 -11.67 5.12
C GLU A 2 -4.71 -11.80 4.75
N TYR A 3 -3.83 -12.00 5.75
CA TYR A 3 -2.41 -12.22 5.49
C TYR A 3 -2.14 -13.43 4.59
N LEU A 4 -2.85 -14.55 4.83
CA LEU A 4 -2.73 -15.75 4.00
C LEU A 4 -3.28 -15.53 2.59
N GLN A 5 -4.38 -14.78 2.46
CA GLN A 5 -4.91 -14.36 1.18
C GLN A 5 -3.88 -13.55 0.39
N ARG A 6 -3.17 -12.61 1.05
CA ARG A 6 -2.09 -11.83 0.44
C ARG A 6 -0.90 -12.68 0.02
N CYS A 7 -0.46 -13.61 0.87
CA CYS A 7 0.60 -14.55 0.53
C CYS A 7 0.23 -15.41 -0.69
N PHE A 8 -1.02 -15.88 -0.76
CA PHE A 8 -1.52 -16.66 -1.89
C PHE A 8 -1.59 -15.83 -3.19
N HIS A 9 -2.05 -14.57 -3.12
CA HIS A 9 -2.04 -13.69 -4.28
C HIS A 9 -0.62 -13.43 -4.79
N LYS A 10 0.34 -13.16 -3.89
CA LYS A 10 1.77 -13.02 -4.25
C LYS A 10 2.32 -14.30 -4.89
N ALA A 11 2.02 -15.47 -4.34
CA ALA A 11 2.50 -16.75 -4.86
C ALA A 11 1.89 -17.14 -6.23
N THR A 12 0.71 -16.60 -6.55
CA THR A 12 -0.03 -16.89 -7.79
C THR A 12 0.00 -15.74 -8.80
N ASP A 13 0.88 -14.75 -8.58
CA ASP A 13 1.06 -13.53 -9.36
C ASP A 13 -0.27 -12.77 -9.61
N TRP A 14 -1.16 -12.77 -8.60
CA TRP A 14 -2.42 -12.04 -8.65
C TRP A 14 -2.23 -10.60 -8.16
N ASN A 15 -2.44 -9.62 -9.04
CA ASN A 15 -2.24 -8.21 -8.70
C ASN A 15 -3.30 -7.72 -7.69
N GLU A 16 -2.87 -7.48 -6.45
CA GLU A 16 -3.72 -6.94 -5.39
C GLU A 16 -4.01 -5.45 -5.54
N ASP A 17 -3.10 -4.68 -6.13
CA ASP A 17 -3.20 -3.23 -6.21
C ASP A 17 -4.26 -2.78 -7.24
N ASN A 18 -4.67 -3.71 -8.10
CA ASN A 18 -5.75 -3.56 -9.05
C ASN A 18 -7.15 -3.93 -8.49
N LYS A 19 -7.26 -4.17 -7.18
CA LYS A 19 -8.57 -4.38 -6.53
C LYS A 19 -9.13 -3.05 -6.03
N PHE A 20 -10.42 -2.82 -6.22
CA PHE A 20 -11.10 -1.64 -5.69
C PHE A 20 -10.94 -1.51 -4.16
N ASN A 21 -11.02 -2.64 -3.44
CA ASN A 21 -10.81 -2.68 -1.98
C ASN A 21 -9.45 -2.12 -1.53
N ASN A 22 -8.44 -2.17 -2.39
CA ASN A 22 -7.08 -1.74 -2.06
C ASN A 22 -6.76 -0.33 -2.57
N ILE A 23 -7.75 0.42 -3.06
CA ILE A 23 -7.54 1.80 -3.55
C ILE A 23 -7.07 2.74 -2.44
N THR A 24 -7.49 2.51 -1.19
CA THR A 24 -7.09 3.24 0.02
C THR A 24 -6.15 2.42 0.93
N ALA A 25 -5.57 1.32 0.44
CA ALA A 25 -4.78 0.42 1.28
C ALA A 25 -3.59 1.11 1.99
N THR A 26 -2.92 2.03 1.30
CA THR A 26 -1.77 2.77 1.87
C THR A 26 -2.20 3.69 3.01
N SER A 27 -3.31 4.42 2.87
CA SER A 27 -3.77 5.32 3.93
C SER A 27 -4.29 4.56 5.14
N GLN A 28 -5.05 3.48 4.91
CA GLN A 28 -5.51 2.58 5.97
C GLN A 28 -4.33 1.96 6.71
N ALA A 29 -3.27 1.54 6.00
CA ALA A 29 -2.08 0.94 6.61
C ALA A 29 -1.27 1.90 7.50
N LEU A 30 -1.33 3.20 7.21
CA LEU A 30 -0.58 4.25 7.92
C LEU A 30 -1.40 4.90 9.04
N LEU A 31 -2.73 4.96 8.91
CA LEU A 31 -3.62 5.65 9.87
C LEU A 31 -4.42 4.69 10.76
N ASP A 32 -4.88 3.58 10.19
CA ASP A 32 -5.86 2.66 10.76
C ASP A 32 -5.25 1.29 11.07
N PHE A 33 -4.04 1.28 11.62
CA PHE A 33 -3.39 0.05 12.07
C PHE A 33 -4.02 -0.46 13.38
N PRO A 34 -4.18 -1.79 13.54
CA PRO A 34 -4.71 -2.38 14.76
C PRO A 34 -3.68 -2.28 15.90
N ILE A 35 -4.12 -1.78 17.05
CA ILE A 35 -3.33 -1.81 18.29
C ILE A 35 -3.62 -3.13 19.02
N PRO A 36 -2.60 -3.92 19.38
CA PRO A 36 -2.78 -5.12 20.19
C PRO A 36 -3.39 -4.76 21.55
N ASN A 37 -4.25 -5.64 22.07
CA ASN A 37 -4.87 -5.51 23.38
C ASN A 37 -4.41 -6.66 24.27
N GLY A 38 -3.79 -6.34 25.41
CA GLY A 38 -3.26 -7.36 26.31
C GLY A 38 -2.07 -8.12 25.71
N ALA A 39 -1.88 -9.37 26.13
CA ALA A 39 -0.80 -10.21 25.63
C ALA A 39 -1.33 -11.19 24.57
N ARG A 40 -0.68 -11.22 23.41
CA ARG A 40 -0.99 -12.13 22.30
C ARG A 40 0.24 -12.96 21.96
N LEU A 41 0.07 -14.27 21.81
CA LEU A 41 1.11 -15.18 21.33
C LEU A 41 0.57 -15.89 20.08
N GLU A 42 1.31 -15.81 18.98
CA GLU A 42 1.02 -16.52 17.74
C GLU A 42 2.17 -17.44 17.42
N VAL A 43 1.87 -18.72 17.25
CA VAL A 43 2.81 -19.75 16.85
C VAL A 43 2.31 -20.35 15.54
N LEU A 44 3.12 -20.29 14.50
CA LEU A 44 2.88 -20.95 13.23
C LEU A 44 3.91 -22.07 13.08
N SER A 45 3.42 -23.27 12.76
CA SER A 45 4.26 -24.42 12.44
C SER A 45 3.86 -24.97 11.07
N ARG A 46 4.86 -25.17 10.22
CA ARG A 46 4.68 -25.73 8.89
C ARG A 46 5.06 -27.22 8.90
N ALA A 47 4.07 -28.10 8.76
CA ALA A 47 4.32 -29.54 8.71
C ALA A 47 4.80 -30.00 7.32
N THR A 48 4.25 -29.40 6.25
CA THR A 48 4.70 -29.61 4.86
C THR A 48 4.65 -28.28 4.11
N GLU A 49 5.26 -28.18 2.92
CA GLU A 49 5.20 -26.95 2.11
C GLU A 49 3.75 -26.55 1.73
N HIS A 50 2.83 -27.49 1.79
CA HIS A 50 1.42 -27.33 1.46
C HIS A 50 0.52 -27.18 2.69
N LEU A 51 1.01 -27.53 3.89
CA LEU A 51 0.20 -27.63 5.11
C LEU A 51 0.84 -26.84 6.25
N ALA A 52 0.06 -25.92 6.80
CA ALA A 52 0.47 -25.12 7.95
C ALA A 52 -0.60 -25.12 9.04
N LEU A 53 -0.13 -25.10 10.29
CA LEU A 53 -0.93 -24.97 11.50
C LEU A 53 -0.60 -23.64 12.18
N SER A 54 -1.61 -22.92 12.65
CA SER A 54 -1.43 -21.73 13.47
C SER A 54 -2.16 -21.89 14.80
N LEU A 55 -1.47 -21.61 15.89
CA LEU A 55 -2.03 -21.49 17.23
C LEU A 55 -1.93 -20.02 17.64
N THR A 56 -3.06 -19.42 18.02
CA THR A 56 -3.08 -18.11 18.65
C THR A 56 -3.58 -18.27 20.08
N LEU A 57 -2.87 -17.69 21.03
CA LEU A 57 -3.29 -17.53 22.42
C LEU A 57 -3.40 -16.03 22.72
N LEU A 58 -4.52 -15.64 23.33
CA LEU A 58 -4.85 -14.27 23.70
C LEU A 58 -5.16 -14.26 25.18
N ASN A 59 -4.47 -13.41 25.92
CA ASN A 59 -4.78 -13.13 27.31
C ASN A 59 -5.35 -11.71 27.41
N TYR A 60 -6.67 -11.61 27.28
CA TYR A 60 -7.41 -10.36 27.46
C TYR A 60 -8.73 -10.67 28.15
N GLN A 61 -8.79 -10.37 29.46
CA GLN A 61 -9.89 -10.68 30.39
C GLN A 61 -10.17 -12.19 30.60
N SER A 62 -10.11 -13.00 29.54
CA SER A 62 -10.10 -14.46 29.55
C SER A 62 -8.99 -15.01 28.66
N ILE A 63 -8.59 -16.25 28.91
CA ILE A 63 -7.67 -16.99 28.00
C ILE A 63 -8.52 -17.45 26.82
N ASN A 64 -8.36 -16.74 25.71
CA ASN A 64 -8.97 -17.11 24.44
C ASN A 64 -7.88 -17.68 23.53
N GLY A 65 -8.27 -18.57 22.63
CA GLY A 65 -7.34 -19.04 21.63
C GLY A 65 -8.01 -19.47 20.36
N SER A 66 -7.19 -19.81 19.39
CA SER A 66 -7.67 -20.32 18.12
C SER A 66 -6.66 -21.23 17.48
N LEU A 67 -7.17 -22.30 16.87
CA LEU A 67 -6.39 -23.21 16.05
C LEU A 67 -6.80 -23.04 14.60
N ALA A 68 -5.83 -22.73 13.73
CA ALA A 68 -6.05 -22.62 12.30
C ALA A 68 -5.30 -23.73 11.56
N TYR A 69 -5.94 -24.23 10.51
CA TYR A 69 -5.42 -25.19 9.57
C TYR A 69 -5.47 -24.60 8.17
N MET A 70 -4.40 -24.77 7.41
CA MET A 70 -4.31 -24.31 6.04
C MET A 70 -3.74 -25.39 5.15
N TYR A 71 -4.37 -25.58 3.99
CA TYR A 71 -3.85 -26.36 2.88
C TYR A 71 -3.75 -25.49 1.63
N THR A 72 -2.62 -25.57 0.91
CA THR A 72 -2.41 -24.83 -0.33
C THR A 72 -1.81 -25.72 -1.42
N SER A 73 -2.32 -25.58 -2.63
CA SER A 73 -1.79 -26.32 -3.79
C SER A 73 -0.46 -25.76 -4.30
N VAL A 74 -0.08 -24.54 -3.90
CA VAL A 74 1.14 -23.86 -4.35
C VAL A 74 2.00 -23.52 -3.15
N PRO A 75 3.30 -23.83 -3.14
CA PRO A 75 4.16 -23.47 -2.02
C PRO A 75 4.21 -21.94 -1.85
N LEU A 76 3.89 -21.47 -0.65
CA LEU A 76 3.88 -20.04 -0.32
C LEU A 76 5.32 -19.57 -0.04
N LYS A 77 6.00 -19.07 -1.08
CA LYS A 77 7.38 -18.58 -0.97
C LYS A 77 7.56 -17.42 0.03
N ASN A 78 6.50 -16.63 0.26
CA ASN A 78 6.54 -15.45 1.13
C ASN A 78 6.05 -15.70 2.56
N SER A 79 5.75 -16.95 2.91
CA SER A 79 5.36 -17.36 4.27
C SER A 79 6.45 -18.21 4.95
N THR A 80 7.72 -17.98 4.58
CA THR A 80 8.86 -18.55 5.29
C THR A 80 8.92 -18.02 6.73
N GLY A 81 9.72 -18.65 7.59
CA GLY A 81 9.74 -18.35 9.03
C GLY A 81 9.94 -16.87 9.36
N THR A 82 9.57 -16.47 10.57
CA THR A 82 9.59 -15.06 11.04
C THR A 82 10.95 -14.38 10.91
N LYS A 83 12.03 -15.16 10.83
CA LYS A 83 13.40 -14.70 10.62
C LYS A 83 13.66 -14.16 9.20
N ASP A 84 13.08 -14.79 8.18
CA ASP A 84 13.44 -14.56 6.78
C ASP A 84 12.50 -13.55 6.09
N VAL A 85 11.31 -13.31 6.63
CA VAL A 85 10.31 -12.40 6.04
C VAL A 85 10.74 -10.95 6.24
N SER A 86 10.86 -10.18 5.15
CA SER A 86 11.13 -8.72 5.19
C SER A 86 10.06 -7.97 5.99
N LEU A 87 10.45 -6.97 6.78
CA LEU A 87 9.47 -6.19 7.57
C LEU A 87 8.48 -5.41 6.68
N GLN A 88 8.90 -5.06 5.47
CA GLN A 88 8.08 -4.40 4.44
C GLN A 88 6.94 -5.29 3.97
N ASP A 89 7.17 -6.60 3.94
CA ASP A 89 6.17 -7.58 3.56
C ASP A 89 5.30 -8.02 4.73
N ALA A 90 5.91 -8.17 5.91
CA ALA A 90 5.22 -8.57 7.14
C ALA A 90 4.21 -7.50 7.60
N ILE A 91 4.55 -6.22 7.46
CA ILE A 91 3.72 -5.10 7.90
C ILE A 91 3.05 -4.48 6.68
N ALA A 92 1.77 -4.16 6.78
CA ALA A 92 1.11 -3.35 5.75
C ALA A 92 1.67 -1.92 5.84
N GLY A 93 2.32 -1.41 4.80
CA GLY A 93 2.84 -0.04 4.76
C GLY A 93 2.57 0.62 3.41
N PHE A 94 3.41 1.60 3.04
CA PHE A 94 3.35 2.22 1.72
C PHE A 94 3.59 1.21 0.60
N ARG A 95 2.68 1.17 -0.39
CA ARG A 95 2.80 0.32 -1.58
C ARG A 95 3.03 1.18 -2.82
N ILE A 96 4.00 0.80 -3.63
CA ILE A 96 4.21 1.40 -4.95
C ILE A 96 3.27 0.67 -5.92
N ILE A 97 2.34 1.42 -6.51
CA ILE A 97 1.31 0.85 -7.36
C ILE A 97 1.87 0.63 -8.76
N GLU A 98 1.92 -0.62 -9.18
CA GLU A 98 2.31 -1.03 -10.52
C GLU A 98 1.10 -1.77 -11.15
N PRO A 99 0.19 -1.07 -11.83
CA PRO A 99 -1.01 -1.70 -12.41
C PRO A 99 -0.64 -2.67 -13.54
N TYR A 100 0.45 -2.38 -14.25
CA TYR A 100 0.96 -3.17 -15.36
C TYR A 100 2.11 -4.05 -14.88
N HIS A 101 1.77 -5.15 -14.23
CA HIS A 101 2.75 -6.21 -14.05
C HIS A 101 3.00 -6.84 -15.42
N GLN A 102 4.03 -6.36 -16.14
CA GLN A 102 4.51 -7.05 -17.33
C GLN A 102 4.98 -8.42 -16.88
N ILE A 103 4.20 -9.45 -17.19
CA ILE A 103 4.68 -10.83 -17.14
C ILE A 103 5.83 -10.87 -18.14
N THR A 104 7.06 -10.64 -17.67
CA THR A 104 8.25 -10.81 -18.49
C THR A 104 8.16 -12.23 -19.01
N LYS A 105 8.03 -12.40 -20.32
CA LYS A 105 7.86 -13.70 -21.00
C LYS A 105 9.00 -14.70 -20.73
N GLN A 106 9.99 -14.33 -19.90
CA GLN A 106 11.21 -15.07 -19.64
C GLN A 106 11.16 -16.02 -18.43
N SER A 107 10.13 -15.95 -17.57
CA SER A 107 10.05 -16.91 -16.45
C SER A 107 9.18 -18.11 -16.84
N ARG A 108 9.81 -19.23 -17.19
CA ARG A 108 9.23 -20.59 -17.25
C ARG A 108 8.78 -21.05 -15.84
N LYS A 109 7.92 -20.28 -15.17
CA LYS A 109 7.31 -20.73 -13.91
C LYS A 109 6.19 -21.73 -14.23
N PRO A 110 6.01 -22.78 -13.41
CA PRO A 110 4.90 -23.71 -13.57
C PRO A 110 3.58 -22.92 -13.54
N ARG A 111 2.74 -23.21 -14.53
CA ARG A 111 1.50 -22.50 -14.82
C ARG A 111 0.45 -22.82 -13.75
N ASN A 112 0.48 -22.09 -12.64
CA ASN A 112 -0.44 -22.22 -11.48
C ASN A 112 -1.85 -21.67 -11.77
N ASP A 113 -2.42 -22.05 -12.92
CA ASP A 113 -3.72 -21.55 -13.39
C ASP A 113 -4.89 -22.14 -12.57
N LYS A 114 -4.69 -23.27 -11.89
CA LYS A 114 -5.71 -23.99 -11.09
C LYS A 114 -5.41 -24.05 -9.60
N ALA A 115 -4.58 -23.14 -9.09
CA ALA A 115 -4.19 -23.10 -7.69
C ALA A 115 -5.40 -22.98 -6.75
N SER A 116 -5.31 -23.62 -5.58
CA SER A 116 -6.31 -23.56 -4.53
C SER A 116 -5.68 -23.32 -3.16
N LEU A 117 -6.44 -22.67 -2.29
CA LEU A 117 -6.15 -22.49 -0.86
C LEU A 117 -7.41 -22.86 -0.08
N VAL A 118 -7.26 -23.71 0.91
CA VAL A 118 -8.31 -24.02 1.89
C VAL A 118 -7.77 -23.62 3.25
N TYR A 119 -8.57 -22.89 4.00
CA TYR A 119 -8.24 -22.40 5.32
C TYR A 119 -9.44 -22.60 6.22
N GLY A 120 -9.21 -23.08 7.43
CA GLY A 120 -10.20 -23.20 8.49
C GLY A 120 -9.58 -22.78 9.81
N ARG A 121 -10.33 -22.11 10.67
CA ARG A 121 -9.91 -21.79 12.03
C ARG A 121 -11.07 -21.91 12.99
N MET A 122 -10.76 -22.49 14.13
CA MET A 122 -11.68 -22.69 15.25
C MET A 122 -11.21 -21.85 16.42
N TYR A 123 -12.14 -21.13 17.03
CA TYR A 123 -11.91 -20.34 18.25
C TYR A 123 -12.38 -21.12 19.47
N PHE A 124 -11.59 -21.11 20.54
CA PHE A 124 -11.93 -21.71 21.83
C PHE A 124 -11.83 -20.65 22.93
N PRO A 125 -12.74 -20.65 23.93
CA PRO A 125 -13.77 -21.66 24.21
C PRO A 125 -15.08 -21.54 23.39
N GLY A 126 -15.30 -20.44 22.66
CA GLY A 126 -16.60 -20.12 22.03
C GLY A 126 -17.03 -20.95 20.81
N SER A 127 -16.30 -22.01 20.43
CA SER A 127 -16.56 -22.92 19.30
C SER A 127 -16.93 -22.23 17.97
N ALA A 128 -16.53 -20.97 17.78
CA ALA A 128 -16.78 -20.23 16.55
C ALA A 128 -15.83 -20.74 15.46
N LEU A 129 -16.34 -20.82 14.23
CA LEU A 129 -15.62 -21.34 13.08
C LEU A 129 -15.52 -20.27 11.99
N GLU A 130 -14.31 -20.11 11.44
CA GLU A 130 -14.10 -19.37 10.20
C GLU A 130 -13.50 -20.30 9.15
N ALA A 131 -13.92 -20.15 7.90
CA ALA A 131 -13.37 -20.89 6.78
C ALA A 131 -13.19 -19.96 5.58
N MET A 132 -12.16 -20.23 4.78
CA MET A 132 -11.88 -19.51 3.55
C MET A 132 -11.39 -20.49 2.50
N ILE A 133 -12.02 -20.46 1.33
CA ILE A 133 -11.63 -21.26 0.17
C ILE A 133 -11.33 -20.29 -0.97
N ILE A 134 -10.17 -20.46 -1.60
CA ILE A 134 -9.76 -19.74 -2.79
C ILE A 134 -9.52 -20.76 -3.89
N LYS A 135 -10.14 -20.56 -5.06
CA LYS A 135 -9.89 -21.35 -6.25
C LYS A 135 -9.68 -20.44 -7.45
N LYS A 136 -8.52 -20.55 -8.10
CA LYS A 136 -8.33 -19.95 -9.42
C LYS A 136 -9.03 -20.84 -10.46
N ILE A 137 -10.00 -20.27 -11.15
CA ILE A 137 -10.74 -20.94 -12.24
C ILE A 137 -10.00 -20.74 -13.55
N SER A 138 -9.45 -19.54 -13.75
CA SER A 138 -8.66 -19.16 -14.92
C SER A 138 -7.49 -18.26 -14.48
N LYS A 139 -6.63 -17.86 -15.43
CA LYS A 139 -5.53 -16.91 -15.19
C LYS A 139 -6.00 -15.60 -14.58
N GLN A 140 -7.15 -15.12 -15.04
CA GLN A 140 -7.71 -13.82 -14.68
C GLN A 140 -8.97 -13.93 -13.81
N THR A 141 -9.43 -15.15 -13.50
CA THR A 141 -10.68 -15.36 -12.76
C THR A 141 -10.44 -16.21 -11.52
N GLN A 142 -10.87 -15.69 -10.37
CA GLN A 142 -10.72 -16.31 -9.06
C GLN A 142 -12.08 -16.36 -8.35
N LEU A 143 -12.37 -17.51 -7.76
CA LEU A 143 -13.48 -17.71 -6.83
C LEU A 143 -12.92 -17.68 -5.41
N LEU A 144 -13.51 -16.87 -4.54
CA LEU A 144 -13.18 -16.78 -3.13
C LEU A 144 -14.47 -16.94 -2.33
N ILE A 145 -14.47 -17.87 -1.38
CA ILE A 145 -15.59 -18.13 -0.48
C ILE A 145 -15.09 -17.91 0.94
N LYS A 146 -15.82 -17.13 1.73
CA LYS A 146 -15.57 -16.92 3.15
C LYS A 146 -16.81 -17.33 3.93
N CYS A 147 -16.63 -18.15 4.96
CA CYS A 147 -17.70 -18.60 5.83
C CYS A 147 -17.33 -18.27 7.27
N ILE A 148 -18.27 -17.73 8.03
CA ILE A 148 -18.10 -17.49 9.47
C ILE A 148 -19.34 -18.05 10.16
N ASN A 149 -19.12 -18.84 11.20
CA ASN A 149 -20.16 -19.37 12.07
C ASN A 149 -19.87 -18.98 13.52
N ASN A 150 -20.82 -18.34 14.17
CA ASN A 150 -20.76 -18.03 15.59
C ASN A 150 -21.97 -18.65 16.30
N PRO A 151 -21.76 -19.66 17.17
CA PRO A 151 -22.87 -20.39 17.80
C PRO A 151 -23.69 -19.55 18.79
N HIS A 152 -23.15 -18.41 19.27
CA HIS A 152 -23.82 -17.57 20.26
C HIS A 152 -24.81 -16.55 19.67
N LEU A 153 -24.83 -16.38 18.34
CA LEU A 153 -25.76 -15.48 17.66
C LEU A 153 -26.97 -16.26 17.15
N LYS A 154 -28.17 -15.66 17.11
CA LYS A 154 -29.42 -16.32 16.63
C LYS A 154 -29.45 -16.61 15.11
N ARG A 155 -28.64 -15.89 14.33
CA ARG A 155 -28.38 -16.16 12.90
C ARG A 155 -26.91 -16.52 12.78
N ASN A 156 -26.63 -17.81 12.85
CA ASN A 156 -25.34 -18.29 13.33
C ASN A 156 -24.28 -18.30 12.22
N GLY A 157 -24.69 -18.42 10.95
CA GLY A 157 -23.77 -18.55 9.81
C GLY A 157 -23.91 -17.45 8.77
N THR A 158 -22.79 -16.90 8.33
CA THR A 158 -22.71 -16.03 7.14
C THR A 158 -21.72 -16.62 6.15
N MET A 159 -22.16 -16.77 4.91
CA MET A 159 -21.32 -17.15 3.77
C MET A 159 -21.25 -15.97 2.80
N ILE A 160 -20.05 -15.69 2.31
CA ILE A 160 -19.78 -14.65 1.33
C ILE A 160 -19.01 -15.27 0.16
N VAL A 161 -19.55 -15.09 -1.04
CA VAL A 161 -18.98 -15.57 -2.29
C VAL A 161 -18.49 -14.37 -3.10
N TYR A 162 -17.25 -14.44 -3.56
CA TYR A 162 -16.59 -13.44 -4.39
C TYR A 162 -16.19 -14.09 -5.71
N LEU A 163 -16.70 -13.56 -6.82
CA LEU A 163 -16.24 -13.89 -8.16
C LEU A 163 -15.44 -12.71 -8.70
N GLN A 164 -14.11 -12.86 -8.73
CA GLN A 164 -13.17 -11.80 -9.06
C GLN A 164 -12.59 -12.03 -10.45
N LYS A 165 -12.66 -11.01 -11.31
CA LYS A 165 -11.98 -10.95 -12.61
C LYS A 165 -10.95 -9.83 -12.56
N ASN A 166 -9.69 -10.17 -12.79
CA ASN A 166 -8.57 -9.23 -12.74
C ASN A 166 -7.83 -9.24 -14.07
N ALA A 167 -8.05 -8.20 -14.86
CA ALA A 167 -7.30 -7.92 -16.08
C ALA A 167 -6.37 -6.72 -15.84
N PRO A 168 -5.28 -6.55 -16.62
CA PRO A 168 -4.30 -5.49 -16.35
C PRO A 168 -4.89 -4.07 -16.29
N ARG A 169 -5.85 -3.76 -17.17
CA ARG A 169 -6.51 -2.44 -17.22
C ARG A 169 -7.74 -2.32 -16.33
N PHE A 170 -8.44 -3.41 -16.07
CA PHE A 170 -9.70 -3.35 -15.32
C PHE A 170 -9.85 -4.55 -14.39
N SER A 171 -10.49 -4.32 -13.25
CA SER A 171 -10.89 -5.36 -12.31
C SER A 171 -12.37 -5.26 -12.01
N GLN A 172 -13.02 -6.41 -11.91
CA GLN A 172 -14.44 -6.56 -11.58
C GLN A 172 -14.58 -7.60 -10.48
N GLU A 173 -15.40 -7.34 -9.48
CA GLU A 173 -15.72 -8.29 -8.41
C GLU A 173 -17.23 -8.33 -8.21
N TYR A 174 -17.82 -9.52 -8.34
CA TYR A 174 -19.20 -9.80 -7.95
C TYR A 174 -19.18 -10.45 -6.58
N ILE A 175 -19.99 -9.93 -5.67
CA ILE A 175 -20.01 -10.32 -4.27
C ILE A 175 -21.45 -10.69 -3.92
N TYR A 176 -21.62 -11.81 -3.25
CA TYR A 176 -22.91 -12.21 -2.71
C TYR A 176 -22.70 -12.65 -1.26
N SER A 177 -23.50 -12.12 -0.33
CA SER A 177 -23.54 -12.57 1.05
C SER A 177 -24.92 -13.12 1.40
N THR A 178 -24.94 -14.24 2.13
CA THR A 178 -26.18 -14.81 2.66
C THR A 178 -26.80 -13.94 3.75
N ASN A 179 -26.02 -13.04 4.38
CA ASN A 179 -26.56 -12.08 5.33
C ASN A 179 -27.31 -10.98 4.56
N GLU A 180 -28.60 -10.81 4.85
CA GLU A 180 -29.52 -9.87 4.19
C GLU A 180 -29.68 -10.05 2.66
N ALA A 181 -29.25 -11.20 2.12
CA ALA A 181 -29.15 -11.43 0.68
C ALA A 181 -28.46 -10.25 -0.03
N LEU A 182 -27.28 -9.86 0.49
CA LEU A 182 -26.53 -8.70 0.02
C LEU A 182 -25.82 -9.03 -1.29
N PHE A 183 -26.16 -8.29 -2.34
CA PHE A 183 -25.46 -8.27 -3.61
C PHE A 183 -24.50 -7.09 -3.65
N GLY A 184 -23.28 -7.33 -4.12
CA GLY A 184 -22.24 -6.33 -4.29
C GLY A 184 -21.59 -6.43 -5.66
N PHE A 185 -21.28 -5.29 -6.24
CA PHE A 185 -20.49 -5.18 -7.45
C PHE A 185 -19.40 -4.14 -7.26
N ARG A 186 -18.16 -4.49 -7.56
CA ARG A 186 -17.01 -3.58 -7.53
C ARG A 186 -16.33 -3.54 -8.87
N CYS A 187 -15.91 -2.35 -9.28
CA CYS A 187 -15.12 -2.16 -10.48
C CYS A 187 -13.96 -1.19 -10.24
N LEU A 188 -12.85 -1.43 -10.92
CA LEU A 188 -11.71 -0.54 -10.96
C LEU A 188 -11.19 -0.50 -12.40
N TYR A 189 -10.88 0.69 -12.90
CA TYR A 189 -10.31 0.93 -14.21
C TYR A 189 -9.04 1.76 -14.07
N ASN A 190 -7.94 1.30 -14.65
CA ASN A 190 -6.67 1.99 -14.65
C ASN A 190 -6.45 2.71 -15.98
N PHE A 191 -6.34 4.03 -15.91
CA PHE A 191 -5.81 4.87 -16.97
C PHE A 191 -4.30 5.00 -16.79
N GLY A 192 -3.57 4.75 -17.87
CA GLY A 192 -2.12 4.78 -17.91
C GLY A 192 -1.64 4.20 -19.23
N ASN A 193 -0.40 4.49 -19.60
CA ASN A 193 0.14 3.96 -20.84
C ASN A 193 0.59 2.51 -20.61
N ASP A 194 0.01 1.56 -21.35
CA ASP A 194 0.39 0.13 -21.30
C ASP A 194 1.81 -0.12 -21.82
N ARG A 195 2.39 0.87 -22.50
CA ARG A 195 3.70 0.81 -23.11
C ARG A 195 4.52 1.95 -22.51
N PRO A 196 5.68 1.69 -21.88
CA PRO A 196 6.69 2.73 -21.76
C PRO A 196 6.96 3.17 -23.20
N ALA A 197 6.53 4.36 -23.57
CA ALA A 197 6.80 4.87 -24.89
C ALA A 197 8.32 4.92 -25.00
N THR A 198 8.90 4.14 -25.89
CA THR A 198 10.27 4.34 -26.32
C THR A 198 10.21 5.32 -27.49
N PRO A 199 10.65 6.59 -27.34
CA PRO A 199 11.08 7.28 -26.12
C PRO A 199 9.92 7.99 -25.38
N PRO A 200 10.05 8.23 -24.05
CA PRO A 200 8.99 8.86 -23.27
C PRO A 200 8.84 10.32 -23.72
N LEU A 201 7.64 10.69 -24.18
CA LEU A 201 7.34 12.08 -24.60
C LEU A 201 7.62 13.09 -23.47
N ILE A 202 7.49 12.64 -22.20
CA ILE A 202 7.88 13.38 -20.99
C ILE A 202 8.48 12.39 -19.97
N PRO A 203 9.80 12.40 -19.73
CA PRO A 203 10.49 11.45 -18.82
C PRO A 203 10.04 11.57 -17.35
N LYS A 204 9.40 12.69 -16.98
CA LYS A 204 8.91 12.97 -15.62
C LYS A 204 7.64 12.20 -15.22
N PHE A 205 6.88 11.62 -16.15
CA PHE A 205 5.58 10.97 -15.88
C PHE A 205 5.49 9.52 -16.32
N ASP A 206 6.62 8.86 -16.59
CA ASP A 206 6.70 7.53 -17.21
C ASP A 206 6.01 6.39 -16.42
N ASN A 207 5.55 6.66 -15.19
CA ASN A 207 4.79 5.72 -14.35
C ASN A 207 3.59 6.37 -13.64
N SER A 208 3.02 7.45 -14.19
CA SER A 208 1.81 8.05 -13.62
C SER A 208 0.58 7.21 -14.00
N VAL A 209 -0.19 6.79 -13.00
CA VAL A 209 -1.38 5.95 -13.16
C VAL A 209 -2.54 6.64 -12.48
N VAL A 210 -3.66 6.76 -13.18
CA VAL A 210 -4.94 7.21 -12.62
C VAL A 210 -5.87 6.00 -12.57
N SER A 211 -6.20 5.52 -11.39
CA SER A 211 -7.19 4.46 -11.18
C SER A 211 -8.53 5.09 -10.77
N VAL A 212 -9.62 4.74 -11.44
CA VAL A 212 -10.98 5.15 -11.09
C VAL A 212 -11.82 3.93 -10.84
N GLY A 213 -12.61 3.90 -9.77
CA GLY A 213 -13.44 2.77 -9.44
C GLY A 213 -14.72 3.14 -8.70
N ALA A 214 -15.62 2.17 -8.62
CA ALA A 214 -16.88 2.29 -7.91
C ALA A 214 -17.28 0.97 -7.27
N GLU A 215 -18.07 1.05 -6.21
CA GLU A 215 -18.77 -0.09 -5.63
C GLU A 215 -20.26 0.20 -5.46
N PHE A 216 -21.06 -0.82 -5.75
CA PHE A 216 -22.51 -0.82 -5.65
C PHE A 216 -22.91 -1.97 -4.75
N TRP A 217 -23.80 -1.70 -3.82
CA TRP A 217 -24.32 -2.65 -2.85
C TRP A 217 -25.83 -2.59 -2.86
N TYR A 218 -26.49 -3.73 -2.74
CA TYR A 218 -27.93 -3.82 -2.63
C TYR A 218 -28.28 -4.98 -1.70
N ALA A 219 -28.85 -4.67 -0.54
CA ALA A 219 -29.35 -5.67 0.39
C ALA A 219 -30.81 -5.97 0.05
N ALA A 220 -31.10 -7.16 -0.48
CA ALA A 220 -32.43 -7.48 -0.99
C ALA A 220 -33.47 -7.62 0.15
N MET A 221 -33.06 -8.04 1.35
CA MET A 221 -33.98 -8.19 2.49
C MET A 221 -34.36 -6.85 3.14
N SER A 222 -33.42 -5.90 3.24
CA SER A 222 -33.63 -4.59 3.85
C SER A 222 -33.93 -3.49 2.82
N MET A 223 -33.85 -3.80 1.52
CA MET A 223 -34.05 -2.88 0.40
C MET A 223 -33.15 -1.63 0.45
N SER A 224 -31.97 -1.76 1.07
CA SER A 224 -31.03 -0.64 1.20
C SER A 224 -29.93 -0.69 0.15
N PRO A 225 -29.80 0.35 -0.71
CA PRO A 225 -28.67 0.48 -1.62
C PRO A 225 -27.46 1.11 -0.92
N GLY A 226 -26.26 0.80 -1.42
CA GLY A 226 -25.00 1.43 -1.05
C GLY A 226 -24.18 1.77 -2.29
N LEU A 227 -23.51 2.92 -2.28
CA LEU A 227 -22.72 3.40 -3.41
C LEU A 227 -21.48 4.13 -2.90
N SER A 228 -20.33 3.84 -3.49
CA SER A 228 -19.13 4.65 -3.31
C SER A 228 -18.30 4.69 -4.58
N THR A 229 -17.62 5.80 -4.81
CA THR A 229 -16.66 6.00 -5.90
C THR A 229 -15.33 6.42 -5.35
N ALA A 230 -14.24 6.05 -6.03
CA ALA A 230 -12.91 6.47 -5.63
C ALA A 230 -11.99 6.65 -6.85
N LEU A 231 -11.13 7.66 -6.75
CA LEU A 231 -10.11 8.02 -7.72
C LEU A 231 -8.76 8.00 -7.01
N ARG A 232 -7.78 7.31 -7.60
CA ARG A 232 -6.41 7.22 -7.08
C ARG A 232 -5.43 7.65 -8.16
N TYR A 233 -4.63 8.64 -7.87
CA TYR A 233 -3.52 9.09 -8.68
C TYR A 233 -2.21 8.64 -8.04
N SER A 234 -1.48 7.75 -8.71
CA SER A 234 -0.16 7.29 -8.31
C SER A 234 0.87 7.87 -9.26
N THR A 235 1.85 8.60 -8.73
CA THR A 235 2.92 9.20 -9.55
C THR A 235 4.21 9.29 -8.73
N ARG A 236 5.25 9.86 -9.33
CA ARG A 236 6.52 10.17 -8.66
C ARG A 236 6.72 11.68 -8.66
N SER A 237 7.34 12.20 -7.61
CA SER A 237 7.70 13.61 -7.51
C SER A 237 8.74 13.96 -8.57
N THR A 238 8.56 15.09 -9.27
CA THR A 238 9.47 15.54 -10.34
C THR A 238 10.79 16.09 -9.81
N SER A 239 10.81 16.60 -8.57
CA SER A 239 12.01 17.16 -7.94
C SER A 239 12.82 16.13 -7.16
N THR A 240 12.15 15.17 -6.52
CA THR A 240 12.81 14.20 -5.62
C THR A 240 12.77 12.76 -6.13
N GLY A 241 11.97 12.46 -7.16
CA GLY A 241 11.75 11.11 -7.66
C GLY A 241 10.93 10.19 -6.76
N LYS A 242 10.54 10.66 -5.57
CA LYS A 242 9.89 9.84 -4.54
C LYS A 242 8.45 9.50 -4.94
N PRO A 243 7.98 8.26 -4.68
CA PRO A 243 6.62 7.86 -5.03
C PRO A 243 5.60 8.55 -4.12
N LEU A 244 4.50 8.97 -4.73
CA LEU A 244 3.39 9.63 -4.06
C LEU A 244 2.06 9.06 -4.58
N THR A 245 1.06 9.05 -3.71
CA THR A 245 -0.28 8.58 -4.04
C THR A 245 -1.32 9.50 -3.43
N MET A 246 -2.15 10.07 -4.28
CA MET A 246 -3.31 10.87 -3.89
C MET A 246 -4.58 10.06 -4.15
N THR A 247 -5.48 9.98 -3.18
CA THR A 247 -6.75 9.27 -3.33
C THR A 247 -7.90 10.18 -2.90
N ILE A 248 -8.94 10.24 -3.70
CA ILE A 248 -10.22 10.89 -3.39
C ILE A 248 -11.29 9.81 -3.39
N SER A 249 -12.02 9.65 -2.30
CA SER A 249 -13.18 8.75 -2.24
C SER A 249 -14.43 9.52 -1.85
N CYS A 250 -15.55 9.17 -2.47
CA CYS A 250 -16.84 9.79 -2.28
C CYS A 250 -17.90 8.72 -1.99
N ASN A 251 -18.72 8.95 -0.98
CA ASN A 251 -19.98 8.24 -0.77
C ASN A 251 -21.10 9.26 -1.00
N PRO A 252 -21.73 9.25 -2.20
CA PRO A 252 -22.74 10.25 -2.54
C PRO A 252 -24.04 10.11 -1.73
N ILE A 253 -24.34 8.91 -1.20
CA ILE A 253 -25.56 8.68 -0.41
C ILE A 253 -25.44 9.34 0.97
N LEU A 254 -24.26 9.23 1.60
CA LEU A 254 -24.00 9.78 2.93
C LEU A 254 -23.34 11.18 2.89
N GLY A 255 -23.01 11.69 1.70
CA GLY A 255 -22.29 12.96 1.54
C GLY A 255 -20.86 12.94 2.08
N HIS A 256 -20.25 11.78 2.27
CA HIS A 256 -18.90 11.66 2.84
C HIS A 256 -17.83 11.69 1.76
N ILE A 257 -16.92 12.65 1.85
CA ILE A 257 -15.79 12.84 0.94
C ILE A 257 -14.50 12.70 1.75
N SER A 258 -13.58 11.86 1.30
CA SER A 258 -12.26 11.69 1.91
C SER A 258 -11.18 11.95 0.88
N SER A 259 -10.22 12.79 1.25
CA SER A 259 -9.02 13.08 0.46
C SER A 259 -7.80 12.60 1.23
N THR A 260 -6.97 11.79 0.60
CA THR A 260 -5.73 11.29 1.21
C THR A 260 -4.53 11.61 0.34
N TYR A 261 -3.45 12.06 0.98
CA TYR A 261 -2.15 12.28 0.38
C TYR A 261 -1.09 11.42 1.09
N ASN A 262 -0.46 10.52 0.35
CA ASN A 262 0.59 9.62 0.85
C ASN A 262 1.88 9.91 0.12
N VAL A 263 2.99 10.06 0.86
CA VAL A 263 4.31 10.29 0.29
C VAL A 263 5.37 9.50 1.04
N LYS A 264 6.25 8.83 0.30
CA LYS A 264 7.43 8.19 0.86
C LYS A 264 8.57 9.23 0.89
N THR A 265 8.80 9.86 2.04
CA THR A 265 9.78 10.96 2.17
C THR A 265 11.22 10.47 2.16
N SER A 266 11.48 9.21 2.53
CA SER A 266 12.80 8.56 2.43
C SER A 266 12.61 7.05 2.26
N VAL A 267 13.69 6.31 2.04
CA VAL A 267 13.70 4.83 2.01
C VAL A 267 13.04 4.28 3.28
N ALA A 268 13.35 4.91 4.41
CA ALA A 268 12.92 4.54 5.74
C ALA A 268 11.75 5.35 6.29
N SER A 269 11.22 6.36 5.59
CA SER A 269 10.17 7.23 6.15
C SER A 269 9.02 7.44 5.16
N THR A 270 7.80 7.30 5.68
CA THR A 270 6.55 7.52 4.95
C THR A 270 5.63 8.42 5.78
N VAL A 271 4.97 9.38 5.13
CA VAL A 271 3.99 10.27 5.75
C VAL A 271 2.67 10.17 4.99
N CYS A 272 1.57 10.20 5.75
CA CYS A 272 0.19 10.18 5.26
C CYS A 272 -0.59 11.34 5.89
N SER A 273 -1.38 12.03 5.08
CA SER A 273 -2.38 13.00 5.54
C SER A 273 -3.73 12.63 4.93
N LYS A 274 -4.74 12.43 5.77
CA LYS A 274 -6.12 12.16 5.37
C LYS A 274 -7.04 13.24 5.92
N TYR A 275 -7.81 13.84 5.03
CA TYR A 275 -8.86 14.80 5.34
C TYR A 275 -10.21 14.19 5.00
N ASP A 276 -11.01 13.92 6.03
CA ASP A 276 -12.38 13.44 5.91
C ASP A 276 -13.34 14.62 6.09
N PHE A 277 -14.33 14.73 5.21
CA PHE A 277 -15.33 15.80 5.23
C PHE A 277 -16.71 15.24 4.92
N ASN A 278 -17.71 15.65 5.69
CA ASN A 278 -19.10 15.31 5.44
C ASN A 278 -19.85 16.55 4.94
N TRP A 279 -20.40 16.47 3.72
CA TRP A 279 -21.11 17.56 3.08
C TRP A 279 -22.41 17.96 3.79
N TYR A 280 -23.11 17.00 4.41
CA TYR A 280 -24.40 17.27 5.06
C TYR A 280 -24.25 17.82 6.47
N SER A 281 -23.26 17.35 7.23
CA SER A 281 -23.02 17.81 8.61
C SER A 281 -21.94 18.88 8.73
N TYR A 282 -21.19 19.15 7.65
CA TYR A 282 -19.98 20.00 7.66
C TYR A 282 -18.91 19.56 8.67
N ALA A 283 -19.03 18.34 9.20
CA ALA A 283 -18.03 17.76 10.07
C ALA A 283 -16.77 17.46 9.25
N SER A 284 -15.61 17.86 9.79
CA SER A 284 -14.31 17.59 9.19
C SER A 284 -13.41 16.89 10.20
N ASN A 285 -12.52 16.03 9.70
CA ASN A 285 -11.48 15.39 10.50
C ASN A 285 -10.18 15.36 9.71
N LEU A 286 -9.10 15.83 10.32
CA LEU A 286 -7.75 15.72 9.80
C LEU A 286 -7.01 14.63 10.59
N SER A 287 -6.49 13.63 9.87
CA SER A 287 -5.67 12.57 10.46
C SER A 287 -4.31 12.52 9.78
N ILE A 288 -3.25 12.45 10.57
CA ILE A 288 -1.87 12.42 10.11
C ILE A 288 -1.22 11.12 10.60
N GLY A 289 -0.55 10.42 9.70
CA GLY A 289 0.14 9.17 9.99
C GLY A 289 1.58 9.23 9.54
N PHE A 290 2.47 8.59 10.29
CA PHE A 290 3.85 8.40 9.88
C PHE A 290 4.31 6.98 10.14
N GLU A 291 5.23 6.53 9.31
CA GLU A 291 5.89 5.23 9.40
C GLU A 291 7.40 5.46 9.24
N LEU A 292 8.15 5.05 10.26
CA LEU A 292 9.60 5.19 10.33
C LEU A 292 10.22 3.81 10.52
N TYR A 293 11.01 3.39 9.55
CA TYR A 293 11.80 2.18 9.61
C TYR A 293 13.18 2.48 10.20
N ASN A 294 13.70 1.54 10.99
CA ASN A 294 15.07 1.56 11.46
C ASN A 294 15.86 0.45 10.76
N PHE A 295 17.06 0.78 10.30
CA PHE A 295 17.93 -0.20 9.65
C PHE A 295 18.45 -1.21 10.68
N SER A 296 18.67 -2.45 10.25
CA SER A 296 19.40 -3.39 11.09
C SER A 296 20.86 -2.98 11.14
N LYS A 297 21.46 -3.02 12.33
CA LYS A 297 22.92 -2.94 12.44
C LYS A 297 23.51 -4.10 11.60
N PRO A 298 24.53 -3.87 10.77
CA PRO A 298 25.22 -4.98 10.14
C PRO A 298 25.78 -5.87 11.26
N SER A 299 25.43 -7.15 11.25
CA SER A 299 26.04 -8.12 12.15
C SER A 299 27.53 -8.13 11.88
N THR A 300 28.34 -7.81 12.89
CA THR A 300 29.81 -7.90 12.88
C THR A 300 30.24 -9.37 12.81
N ILE A 301 29.98 -10.03 11.70
CA ILE A 301 30.63 -11.28 11.35
C ILE A 301 31.85 -10.88 10.53
N LYS A 302 33.03 -11.16 11.08
CA LYS A 302 34.34 -10.90 10.45
C LYS A 302 34.37 -11.52 9.06
N SER A 303 34.13 -10.74 8.01
CA SER A 303 34.50 -11.09 6.64
C SER A 303 35.60 -10.15 6.18
N ASN A 304 36.84 -10.59 6.34
CA ASN A 304 38.00 -10.05 5.63
C ASN A 304 37.81 -10.35 4.13
N HIS A 305 37.17 -9.47 3.37
CA HIS A 305 37.34 -9.44 1.92
C HIS A 305 37.30 -8.00 1.41
N LEU A 306 38.49 -7.55 1.00
CA LEU A 306 38.83 -6.53 0.00
C LEU A 306 37.86 -5.35 -0.14
N ARG A 307 38.28 -4.22 0.46
CA ARG A 307 37.82 -2.87 0.18
C ARG A 307 37.81 -2.61 -1.33
N ARG A 308 36.62 -2.61 -1.94
CA ARG A 308 36.36 -1.86 -3.16
C ARG A 308 35.77 -0.52 -2.72
N SER A 309 36.44 0.55 -3.11
CA SER A 309 36.06 1.93 -2.84
C SER A 309 34.76 2.27 -3.58
N ASP A 310 33.63 2.27 -2.87
CA ASP A 310 32.41 2.92 -3.35
C ASP A 310 32.39 4.38 -2.88
N PRO A 311 32.05 5.35 -3.76
CA PRO A 311 32.02 6.75 -3.39
C PRO A 311 30.83 7.01 -2.45
N SER A 312 31.13 7.55 -1.27
CA SER A 312 30.15 8.04 -0.31
C SER A 312 29.36 9.20 -0.92
N ILE A 313 28.15 8.91 -1.39
CA ILE A 313 27.17 9.94 -1.76
C ILE A 313 26.66 10.57 -0.45
N HIS A 314 27.34 11.64 -0.04
CA HIS A 314 26.95 12.48 1.08
C HIS A 314 25.53 13.02 0.88
N HIS A 315 24.70 12.82 1.88
CA HIS A 315 23.26 13.15 1.90
C HIS A 315 22.93 14.66 1.98
N GLU A 316 23.91 15.55 1.86
CA GLU A 316 23.73 17.00 2.07
C GLU A 316 23.79 17.85 0.79
N ASN A 317 24.22 17.30 -0.36
CA ASN A 317 24.37 18.08 -1.60
C ASN A 317 23.11 18.11 -2.49
N LEU A 318 21.92 17.93 -1.93
CA LEU A 318 20.65 17.92 -2.67
C LEU A 318 19.84 19.24 -2.57
N ALA A 319 20.41 20.28 -1.97
CA ALA A 319 19.91 21.65 -2.10
C ALA A 319 20.71 22.38 -3.20
N PRO A 320 20.08 23.06 -4.17
CA PRO A 320 20.83 23.90 -5.09
C PRO A 320 21.50 25.04 -4.31
N LEU A 321 22.83 25.08 -4.39
CA LEU A 321 23.63 26.22 -3.95
C LEU A 321 23.20 27.45 -4.75
N ILE A 322 22.75 28.49 -4.05
CA ILE A 322 22.58 29.83 -4.62
C ILE A 322 24.00 30.35 -4.90
N HIS A 323 24.41 30.38 -6.17
CA HIS A 323 25.62 31.08 -6.57
C HIS A 323 25.30 32.55 -6.76
N GLU A 324 25.70 33.35 -5.77
CA GLU A 324 25.98 34.77 -5.93
C GLU A 324 27.10 34.94 -6.97
N HIS A 325 26.76 35.44 -8.15
CA HIS A 325 27.76 35.91 -9.09
C HIS A 325 28.20 37.32 -8.71
N GLN A 326 29.39 37.40 -8.10
CA GLN A 326 30.18 38.63 -8.05
C GLN A 326 30.56 39.04 -9.49
N LEU A 327 30.29 40.31 -9.82
CA LEU A 327 30.72 40.97 -11.04
C LEU A 327 32.18 41.43 -10.91
N GLU A 328 33.02 41.11 -11.88
CA GLU A 328 34.20 41.94 -12.21
C GLU A 328 34.48 41.97 -13.73
N ASN A 329 34.27 43.17 -14.29
CA ASN A 329 35.02 43.90 -15.32
C ASN A 329 35.49 43.25 -16.64
N SER A 330 34.85 43.67 -17.74
CA SER A 330 35.56 44.13 -18.95
C SER A 330 34.67 45.03 -19.84
N THR A 331 34.84 46.33 -19.65
CA THR A 331 34.70 47.49 -20.56
C THR A 331 34.39 47.27 -22.06
N ARG A 332 33.27 47.82 -22.57
CA ARG A 332 33.11 49.09 -23.35
C ARG A 332 31.91 49.08 -24.33
N ASP A 333 31.05 50.06 -24.11
CA ASP A 333 29.82 50.55 -24.78
C ASP A 333 29.95 51.03 -26.25
N PRO A 334 28.89 51.58 -26.92
CA PRO A 334 27.45 51.67 -26.57
C PRO A 334 26.47 51.33 -27.73
N HIS A 335 25.18 51.12 -27.44
CA HIS A 335 24.08 51.96 -27.97
C HIS A 335 22.73 51.64 -27.29
N HIS A 336 22.18 52.69 -26.67
CA HIS A 336 20.82 52.92 -26.17
C HIS A 336 19.70 52.33 -27.07
N ASN A 337 18.54 51.84 -26.58
CA ASN A 337 17.58 52.60 -25.78
C ASN A 337 16.46 51.71 -25.17
N LYS A 338 16.10 52.05 -23.92
CA LYS A 338 14.81 51.95 -23.20
C LYS A 338 13.97 50.66 -23.16
N ILE A 339 13.88 50.15 -21.93
CA ILE A 339 13.02 49.09 -21.40
C ILE A 339 11.67 49.71 -20.98
N ASP A 340 10.56 49.09 -21.37
CA ASP A 340 9.26 49.22 -20.70
C ASP A 340 8.87 47.86 -20.11
N HIS A 341 8.47 47.89 -18.84
CA HIS A 341 8.07 46.72 -18.06
C HIS A 341 6.78 46.09 -18.58
N THR A 342 6.81 44.82 -18.99
CA THR A 342 5.60 43.98 -19.06
C THR A 342 5.84 42.56 -18.57
N ARG A 343 4.93 42.10 -17.71
CA ARG A 343 4.84 40.79 -17.09
C ARG A 343 4.84 39.67 -18.14
N ILE A 344 5.72 38.69 -18.00
CA ILE A 344 5.72 37.47 -18.82
C ILE A 344 4.60 36.55 -18.32
N LEU A 345 3.42 36.65 -18.96
CA LEU A 345 2.38 35.63 -18.92
C LEU A 345 2.76 34.50 -19.90
N ASN A 346 2.62 33.25 -19.45
CA ASN A 346 2.75 32.06 -20.31
C ASN A 346 1.80 32.15 -21.52
N PRO A 347 2.26 31.92 -22.76
CA PRO A 347 1.34 31.84 -23.89
C PRO A 347 0.59 30.50 -23.90
N ILE A 348 -0.73 30.59 -24.04
CA ILE A 348 -1.62 29.48 -24.38
C ILE A 348 -1.48 29.23 -25.90
N PRO A 349 -1.25 28.00 -26.39
CA PRO A 349 -1.22 27.76 -27.83
C PRO A 349 -2.64 27.66 -28.40
N GLY A 350 -3.04 28.66 -29.17
CA GLY A 350 -4.20 28.66 -30.05
C GLY A 350 -3.90 28.02 -31.41
N GLN A 351 -4.95 27.45 -32.01
CA GLN A 351 -4.99 26.74 -33.29
C GLN A 351 -4.57 27.61 -34.49
N HIS A 352 -3.80 27.05 -35.43
CA HIS A 352 -4.21 26.95 -36.85
C HIS A 352 -3.18 26.20 -37.74
N SER A 353 -3.75 25.36 -38.61
CA SER A 353 -3.33 25.04 -39.99
C SER A 353 -2.20 24.04 -40.27
N ARG A 354 -2.55 23.09 -41.14
CA ARG A 354 -1.79 21.95 -41.68
C ARG A 354 -0.67 22.37 -42.63
N SER A 355 0.46 21.69 -42.55
CA SER A 355 1.15 21.10 -43.71
C SER A 355 2.04 19.95 -43.22
N ALA A 356 2.01 18.86 -43.97
CA ALA A 356 2.76 17.65 -43.72
C ALA A 356 4.21 17.85 -44.15
N ASP A 357 5.17 17.44 -43.32
CA ASP A 357 6.49 17.05 -43.79
C ASP A 357 7.08 15.96 -42.89
N LEU A 358 7.49 14.88 -43.56
CA LEU A 358 8.12 13.68 -43.04
C LEU A 358 9.57 13.97 -42.65
N TYR A 359 9.88 14.20 -41.36
CA TYR A 359 11.23 14.00 -40.84
C TYR A 359 11.23 13.48 -39.40
N SER A 360 11.93 12.36 -39.22
CA SER A 360 12.21 11.63 -37.99
C SER A 360 12.80 12.50 -36.88
N PRO A 361 12.34 12.41 -35.61
CA PRO A 361 13.07 13.00 -34.49
C PRO A 361 13.79 11.90 -33.71
N LEU A 362 15.04 11.60 -34.10
CA LEU A 362 16.06 11.13 -33.16
C LEU A 362 16.35 12.30 -32.21
N ARG A 363 15.51 12.47 -31.17
CA ARG A 363 15.74 13.49 -30.14
C ARG A 363 16.97 13.10 -29.31
N LEU A 364 17.93 14.03 -29.24
CA LEU A 364 19.04 14.01 -28.30
C LEU A 364 18.52 13.76 -26.88
N ARG A 365 19.00 12.68 -26.28
CA ARG A 365 18.75 12.26 -24.91
C ARG A 365 19.54 13.20 -23.98
N THR A 366 18.88 14.07 -23.23
CA THR A 366 19.57 14.91 -22.24
C THR A 366 20.10 14.00 -21.12
N GLU A 367 21.39 14.09 -20.77
CA GLU A 367 22.04 13.22 -19.77
C GLU A 367 21.31 13.17 -18.42
N GLN A 368 20.59 14.24 -18.08
CA GLN A 368 19.75 14.35 -16.89
C GLN A 368 18.60 13.32 -16.85
N ASP A 369 18.03 12.97 -18.01
CA ASP A 369 16.92 12.02 -18.09
C ASP A 369 17.36 10.56 -17.88
N ILE A 370 18.59 10.23 -18.31
CA ILE A 370 19.23 8.93 -18.04
C ILE A 370 19.55 8.79 -16.55
N LYS A 371 20.10 9.87 -15.95
CA LYS A 371 20.39 9.92 -14.51
C LYS A 371 19.12 9.78 -13.69
N ASN A 372 18.00 10.40 -14.08
CA ASN A 372 16.75 10.29 -13.33
C ASN A 372 16.16 8.88 -13.38
N GLN A 373 16.07 8.23 -14.55
CA GLN A 373 15.58 6.84 -14.65
C GLN A 373 16.46 5.86 -13.85
N THR A 374 17.78 6.03 -13.86
CA THR A 374 18.71 5.18 -13.07
C THR A 374 18.59 5.42 -11.57
N VAL A 375 18.40 6.67 -11.13
CA VAL A 375 18.12 6.99 -9.72
C VAL A 375 16.78 6.41 -9.25
N MET A 376 15.77 6.33 -10.13
CA MET A 376 14.46 5.77 -9.78
C MET A 376 14.51 4.26 -9.52
N THR A 377 15.15 3.50 -10.40
CA THR A 377 15.37 2.05 -10.17
C THR A 377 16.34 1.81 -9.03
N ALA A 378 17.33 2.69 -8.83
CA ALA A 378 18.22 2.65 -7.66
C ALA A 378 17.45 2.85 -6.34
N PHE A 379 16.48 3.77 -6.27
CA PHE A 379 15.67 3.95 -5.06
C PHE A 379 14.80 2.72 -4.76
N GLN A 380 14.15 2.15 -5.78
CA GLN A 380 13.29 0.97 -5.61
C GLN A 380 14.10 -0.27 -5.23
N SER A 381 15.26 -0.49 -5.86
CA SER A 381 16.19 -1.57 -5.47
C SER A 381 16.68 -1.36 -4.04
N LEU A 382 17.06 -0.15 -3.65
CA LEU A 382 17.53 0.15 -2.31
C LEU A 382 16.43 -0.02 -1.23
N VAL A 383 15.17 0.30 -1.53
CA VAL A 383 14.03 -0.02 -0.65
C VAL A 383 13.81 -1.54 -0.55
N SER A 384 14.00 -2.29 -1.63
CA SER A 384 13.83 -3.75 -1.63
C SER A 384 14.99 -4.50 -0.96
N GLU A 385 16.20 -3.98 -1.06
CA GLU A 385 17.43 -4.59 -0.54
C GLU A 385 17.70 -4.22 0.93
N SER A 386 17.06 -3.17 1.43
CA SER A 386 17.30 -2.70 2.80
C SER A 386 16.73 -3.66 3.83
N ASN A 387 17.60 -4.14 4.72
CA ASN A 387 17.20 -4.98 5.84
C ASN A 387 16.89 -4.12 7.07
N PHE A 388 15.60 -4.07 7.43
CA PHE A 388 15.13 -3.29 8.56
C PHE A 388 14.98 -4.15 9.82
N SER A 389 15.32 -3.58 10.97
CA SER A 389 15.22 -4.23 12.27
C SER A 389 13.91 -3.94 12.99
N SER A 390 13.38 -2.72 12.81
CA SER A 390 12.14 -2.29 13.44
C SER A 390 11.40 -1.24 12.62
N VAL A 391 10.12 -1.08 12.92
CA VAL A 391 9.20 -0.08 12.35
C VAL A 391 8.44 0.58 13.48
N LEU A 392 8.45 1.90 13.50
CA LEU A 392 7.59 2.72 14.35
C LEU A 392 6.49 3.34 13.47
N LYS A 393 5.25 3.19 13.89
CA LYS A 393 4.11 3.86 13.30
C LYS A 393 3.45 4.75 14.33
N ALA A 394 3.01 5.92 13.89
CA ALA A 394 2.05 6.69 14.66
C ALA A 394 0.95 7.23 13.77
N SER A 395 -0.18 7.48 14.41
CA SER A 395 -1.37 8.06 13.80
C SER A 395 -1.99 9.02 14.81
N VAL A 396 -2.26 10.24 14.37
CA VAL A 396 -2.94 11.29 15.14
C VAL A 396 -4.22 11.63 14.42
N SER A 397 -5.34 11.63 15.13
CA SER A 397 -6.63 12.10 14.62
C SER A 397 -7.07 13.33 15.43
N LEU A 398 -7.36 14.42 14.74
CA LEU A 398 -7.61 15.72 15.37
C LEU A 398 -9.02 15.82 15.94
N SER A 399 -10.03 15.33 15.20
CA SER A 399 -11.43 15.34 15.67
C SER A 399 -11.62 14.42 16.88
N ASP A 400 -11.08 13.21 16.80
CA ASP A 400 -11.21 12.22 17.88
C ASP A 400 -10.24 12.49 19.05
N ARG A 401 -9.29 13.42 18.88
CA ARG A 401 -8.20 13.70 19.82
C ARG A 401 -7.48 12.42 20.27
N MET A 402 -7.12 11.58 19.30
CA MET A 402 -6.50 10.27 19.55
C MET A 402 -5.10 10.20 18.97
N LEU A 403 -4.18 9.59 19.73
CA LEU A 403 -2.84 9.20 19.33
C LEU A 403 -2.72 7.67 19.39
N LYS A 404 -2.33 7.06 18.28
CA LYS A 404 -1.97 5.64 18.20
C LYS A 404 -0.47 5.55 17.95
N LEU A 405 0.23 4.69 18.68
CA LEU A 405 1.64 4.36 18.48
C LEU A 405 1.77 2.84 18.39
N LEU A 406 2.51 2.37 17.40
CA LEU A 406 2.80 0.94 17.20
C LEU A 406 4.27 0.77 16.87
N TRP A 407 4.97 -0.02 17.65
CA TRP A 407 6.33 -0.46 17.37
C TRP A 407 6.32 -1.94 17.02
N VAL A 408 6.93 -2.28 15.89
CA VAL A 408 7.13 -3.67 15.46
C VAL A 408 8.62 -3.89 15.25
N GLY A 409 9.19 -4.91 15.86
CA GLY A 409 10.63 -5.20 15.77
C GLY A 409 10.91 -6.69 15.72
N ARG A 410 12.05 -7.03 15.14
CA ARG A 410 12.58 -8.40 15.20
C ARG A 410 13.37 -8.59 16.49
N TYR A 411 13.08 -9.67 17.20
CA TYR A 411 13.86 -10.11 18.35
C TYR A 411 14.19 -11.59 18.20
N LYS A 412 15.44 -11.90 17.83
CA LYS A 412 15.88 -13.26 17.46
C LYS A 412 14.98 -13.83 16.35
N GLU A 413 14.26 -14.92 16.64
CA GLU A 413 13.32 -15.56 15.72
C GLU A 413 11.87 -15.07 15.89
N PHE A 414 11.61 -14.17 16.84
CA PHE A 414 10.29 -13.62 17.10
C PHE A 414 10.10 -12.29 16.39
N LEU A 415 8.88 -12.08 15.91
CA LEU A 415 8.38 -10.77 15.54
C LEU A 415 7.58 -10.22 16.73
N VAL A 416 8.04 -9.12 17.30
CA VAL A 416 7.40 -8.48 18.47
C VAL A 416 6.68 -7.23 18.00
N SER A 417 5.42 -7.07 18.41
CA SER A 417 4.60 -5.90 18.13
C SER A 417 4.06 -5.35 19.45
N SER A 418 4.37 -4.10 19.76
CA SER A 418 3.90 -3.40 20.96
C SER A 418 3.16 -2.15 20.53
N GLY A 419 1.97 -1.91 21.08
CA GLY A 419 1.18 -0.76 20.68
C GLY A 419 0.43 -0.12 21.84
N VAL A 420 0.21 1.18 21.70
CA VAL A 420 -0.55 1.99 22.65
C VAL A 420 -1.51 2.92 21.91
N LYS A 421 -2.71 3.09 22.48
CA LYS A 421 -3.71 4.06 22.06
C LYS A 421 -3.99 4.99 23.23
N ILE A 422 -3.76 6.28 23.03
CA ILE A 422 -4.00 7.35 24.00
C ILE A 422 -5.11 8.22 23.41
N GLY A 423 -6.17 8.46 24.18
CA GLY A 423 -7.21 9.43 23.86
C GLY A 423 -7.14 10.62 24.80
N VAL A 424 -7.69 11.76 24.40
CA VAL A 424 -7.90 12.89 25.31
C VAL A 424 -9.39 13.00 25.58
N ASP A 425 -9.79 12.89 26.84
CA ASP A 425 -11.19 13.06 27.23
C ASP A 425 -11.65 14.48 26.85
N PRO A 426 -12.70 14.65 26.02
CA PRO A 426 -13.19 15.96 25.62
C PRO A 426 -13.67 16.82 26.78
N VAL A 427 -14.09 16.22 27.90
CA VAL A 427 -14.65 16.97 29.05
C VAL A 427 -13.54 17.41 29.99
N LYS A 428 -12.62 16.50 30.36
CA LYS A 428 -11.57 16.78 31.36
C LYS A 428 -10.25 17.27 30.76
N ASN A 429 -10.06 17.14 29.44
CA ASN A 429 -8.78 17.37 28.74
C ASN A 429 -7.59 16.60 29.35
N VAL A 430 -7.85 15.48 30.03
CA VAL A 430 -6.83 14.61 30.60
C VAL A 430 -6.53 13.48 29.60
N PRO A 431 -5.25 13.10 29.40
CA PRO A 431 -4.91 11.95 28.57
C PRO A 431 -5.34 10.65 29.25
N GLU A 432 -6.12 9.83 28.54
CA GLU A 432 -6.57 8.52 28.98
C GLU A 432 -5.91 7.41 28.15
N LEU A 433 -5.37 6.41 28.83
CA LEU A 433 -4.82 5.22 28.19
C LEU A 433 -5.97 4.32 27.74
N GLY A 434 -6.27 4.34 26.44
CA GLY A 434 -7.39 3.57 25.89
C GLY A 434 -7.07 2.10 25.68
N LYS A 435 -5.92 1.79 25.05
CA LYS A 435 -5.50 0.40 24.75
C LYS A 435 -4.00 0.27 24.87
N PHE A 436 -3.54 -0.84 25.41
CA PHE A 436 -2.14 -1.23 25.44
C PHE A 436 -2.04 -2.75 25.25
N GLY A 437 -1.01 -3.19 24.52
CA GLY A 437 -0.77 -4.60 24.35
C GLY A 437 0.53 -4.91 23.64
N VAL A 438 0.91 -6.18 23.76
CA VAL A 438 2.11 -6.76 23.14
C VAL A 438 1.72 -8.07 22.46
N SER A 439 2.20 -8.28 21.25
CA SER A 439 2.03 -9.49 20.46
C SER A 439 3.38 -10.08 20.11
N PHE A 440 3.55 -11.37 20.37
CA PHE A 440 4.70 -12.17 19.97
C PHE A 440 4.25 -13.13 18.87
N SER A 441 4.85 -13.04 17.70
CA SER A 441 4.59 -13.95 16.59
C SER A 441 5.86 -14.73 16.27
N TYR A 442 5.73 -16.05 16.19
CA TYR A 442 6.78 -17.00 15.83
C TYR A 442 6.29 -17.88 14.68
N ALA A 443 7.09 -18.03 13.64
CA ALA A 443 6.82 -18.95 12.55
C ALA A 443 8.08 -19.73 12.19
N SER A 444 7.94 -21.06 12.12
CA SER A 444 8.98 -21.99 11.68
C SER A 444 8.62 -22.70 10.38
#